data_AF-A0A9E2RVF3-F1
#
_entry.id   AF-A0A9E2RVF3-F1
#
_cell.length_a   1.000
_cell.length_b   1.000
_cell.length_c   1.000
_cell.angle_alpha   90.00
_cell.angle_beta   90.00
_cell.angle_gamma   90.00
#
_symmetry.space_group_name_H-M   'P 1'
#
loop_
_entity.id
_entity.type
_entity.pdbx_description
1 polymer ?
#
loop_
_entity_poly.entity_id
_entity_poly.type
_entity_poly.pdbx_seq_one_letter_code
_entity_poly.pdbx_strand_id
1 'polypeptide(L)'
;MGIAARVLLLAALTTLSVGVAAQAHPPSGHFVLQESCRLPHPPQSAIILTGAEATVDFSPGGEGDTLILDAIAAARTSIRVQAYSFSDRRIQRALGVARMRGVDVEVILDKSDAESYEHHRPVAAVITAAGIPVWIDASVRIAHNKVMIIDGADVITGSYNFTYAAAYDNAENLLYIRNAPTLAQAYLANWNWRRSCAQAYRGN
;
A
#
# COMPACT_ATOMS: atom_id res chain seq x y z
N MET A 1 -29.05 32.67 -85.28
CA MET A 1 -27.77 33.41 -85.16
C MET A 1 -27.72 34.04 -83.76
N GLY A 2 -26.82 33.57 -82.89
CA GLY A 2 -26.30 34.25 -81.68
C GLY A 2 -27.29 34.60 -80.55
N ILE A 3 -26.99 34.63 -79.25
CA ILE A 3 -25.78 34.47 -78.43
C ILE A 3 -26.27 34.08 -77.01
N ALA A 4 -25.53 33.15 -76.41
CA ALA A 4 -25.34 32.82 -74.99
C ALA A 4 -26.23 33.42 -73.88
N ALA A 5 -26.65 32.53 -72.96
CA ALA A 5 -26.52 32.78 -71.53
C ALA A 5 -26.26 31.46 -70.78
N ARG A 6 -25.01 31.31 -70.30
CA ARG A 6 -24.57 30.26 -69.39
C ARG A 6 -25.19 30.53 -68.01
N VAL A 7 -25.87 29.56 -67.43
CA VAL A 7 -26.19 29.55 -66.00
C VAL A 7 -25.26 28.56 -65.33
N LEU A 8 -24.42 29.08 -64.42
CA LEU A 8 -23.55 28.34 -63.54
C LEU A 8 -24.37 27.46 -62.60
N LEU A 9 -24.05 26.17 -62.54
CA LEU A 9 -24.43 25.29 -61.45
C LEU A 9 -23.29 25.32 -60.41
N LEU A 10 -23.49 25.99 -59.28
CA LEU A 10 -22.59 25.90 -58.12
C LEU A 10 -22.96 24.63 -57.34
N ALA A 11 -22.15 23.58 -57.43
CA ALA A 11 -22.20 22.46 -56.51
C ALA A 11 -21.29 22.78 -55.30
N ALA A 12 -21.88 22.99 -54.13
CA ALA A 12 -21.15 23.11 -52.88
C ALA A 12 -20.65 21.72 -52.46
N LEU A 13 -19.36 21.44 -52.60
CA LEU A 13 -18.71 20.32 -51.92
C LEU A 13 -18.50 20.70 -50.46
N THR A 14 -19.34 20.19 -49.56
CA THR A 14 -19.03 20.13 -48.13
C THR A 14 -18.08 18.96 -47.88
N THR A 15 -16.81 19.26 -47.62
CA THR A 15 -15.86 18.27 -47.08
C THR A 15 -16.23 18.00 -45.62
N LEU A 16 -16.78 16.81 -45.32
CA LEU A 16 -16.78 16.27 -43.95
C LEU A 16 -15.34 15.83 -43.63
N SER A 17 -14.61 16.67 -42.91
CA SER A 17 -13.42 16.24 -42.19
C SER A 17 -13.86 15.40 -41.00
N VAL A 18 -13.73 14.08 -41.11
CA VAL A 18 -13.77 13.18 -39.96
C VAL A 18 -12.53 13.50 -39.13
N GLY A 19 -12.68 14.39 -38.15
CA GLY A 19 -11.68 14.59 -37.11
C GLY A 19 -11.56 13.29 -36.33
N VAL A 20 -10.52 12.50 -36.60
CA VAL A 20 -10.05 11.49 -35.66
C VAL A 20 -9.63 12.27 -34.43
N ALA A 21 -10.46 12.24 -33.39
CA ALA A 21 -10.09 12.75 -32.09
C ALA A 21 -8.86 11.96 -31.65
N ALA A 22 -7.69 12.60 -31.73
CA ALA A 22 -6.48 12.09 -31.13
C ALA A 22 -6.79 11.89 -29.64
N GLN A 23 -6.85 10.62 -29.22
CA GLN A 23 -6.90 10.25 -27.82
C GLN A 23 -5.56 10.69 -27.22
N ALA A 24 -5.55 11.88 -26.63
CA ALA A 24 -4.43 12.36 -25.85
C ALA A 24 -4.16 11.33 -24.74
N HIS A 25 -2.97 10.74 -24.77
CA HIS A 25 -2.48 9.95 -23.66
C HIS A 25 -2.32 10.88 -22.45
N PRO A 26 -2.81 10.50 -21.26
CA PRO A 26 -2.62 11.32 -20.08
C PRO A 26 -1.11 11.41 -19.77
N PRO A 27 -0.62 12.57 -19.32
CA PRO A 27 0.76 12.68 -18.88
C PRO A 27 0.99 11.79 -17.65
N SER A 28 2.17 11.19 -17.61
CA SER A 28 2.67 10.36 -16.53
C SER A 28 2.55 11.07 -15.17
N GLY A 29 1.94 10.43 -14.18
CA GLY A 29 2.35 10.58 -12.78
C GLY A 29 1.72 11.69 -11.93
N HIS A 30 0.55 12.24 -12.27
CA HIS A 30 -0.21 13.02 -11.30
C HIS A 30 -1.23 12.13 -10.58
N PHE A 31 -0.87 11.63 -9.39
CA PHE A 31 -1.84 11.14 -8.43
C PHE A 31 -2.79 12.31 -8.10
N VAL A 32 -3.97 12.31 -8.72
CA VAL A 32 -5.08 13.16 -8.28
C VAL A 32 -5.33 12.76 -6.83
N LEU A 33 -5.20 13.71 -5.89
CA LEU A 33 -5.63 13.51 -4.52
C LEU A 33 -7.08 13.07 -4.59
N GLN A 34 -7.34 11.76 -4.44
CA GLN A 34 -8.69 11.24 -4.37
C GLN A 34 -9.42 12.05 -3.31
N GLU A 35 -10.66 12.42 -3.61
CA GLU A 35 -11.60 12.92 -2.62
C GLU A 35 -11.35 12.16 -1.32
N SER A 36 -10.96 12.91 -0.30
CA SER A 36 -10.54 12.43 1.01
C SER A 36 -11.40 11.25 1.49
N CYS A 37 -10.79 10.29 2.21
CA CYS A 37 -11.47 9.14 2.82
C CYS A 37 -12.91 9.49 3.18
N ARG A 38 -13.88 8.97 2.42
CA ARG A 38 -15.29 9.30 2.65
C ARG A 38 -15.81 8.69 3.96
N LEU A 39 -15.05 7.77 4.55
CA LEU A 39 -15.37 7.15 5.84
C LEU A 39 -14.88 8.03 7.00
N PRO A 40 -15.69 8.20 8.06
CA PRO A 40 -15.24 8.88 9.27
C PRO A 40 -14.05 8.16 9.88
N HIS A 41 -13.15 8.92 10.50
CA HIS A 41 -12.01 8.34 11.22
C HIS A 41 -12.53 7.40 12.33
N PRO A 42 -11.89 6.24 12.56
CA PRO A 42 -12.26 5.37 13.67
C PRO A 42 -12.27 6.13 15.00
N PRO A 43 -13.25 5.88 15.88
CA PRO A 43 -13.35 6.56 17.17
C PRO A 43 -12.11 6.27 18.03
N GLN A 44 -11.67 7.27 18.77
CA GLN A 44 -10.61 7.13 19.76
C GLN A 44 -11.24 6.72 21.10
N SER A 45 -10.72 5.67 21.71
CA SER A 45 -11.20 5.19 23.02
C SER A 45 -10.02 4.64 23.82
N ALA A 46 -10.09 4.77 25.14
CA ALA A 46 -9.10 4.18 26.02
C ALA A 46 -9.16 2.65 25.89
N ILE A 47 -8.00 2.03 25.73
CA ILE A 47 -7.88 0.57 25.63
C ILE A 47 -7.17 0.08 26.89
N ILE A 48 -7.82 -0.83 27.60
CA ILE A 48 -7.22 -1.52 28.75
C ILE A 48 -6.62 -2.83 28.25
N LEU A 49 -5.32 -3.00 28.46
CA LEU A 49 -4.54 -4.14 27.98
C LEU A 49 -4.48 -5.26 29.03
N THR A 50 -5.64 -5.74 29.49
CA THR A 50 -5.69 -6.81 30.50
C THR A 50 -5.18 -8.13 29.91
N GLY A 51 -4.11 -8.69 30.50
CA GLY A 51 -3.55 -9.98 30.08
C GLY A 51 -2.68 -9.92 28.81
N ALA A 52 -2.40 -8.72 28.29
CA ALA A 52 -1.47 -8.56 27.19
C ALA A 52 -0.02 -8.66 27.67
N GLU A 53 0.85 -9.18 26.80
CA GLU A 53 2.29 -9.21 27.02
C GLU A 53 2.98 -8.23 26.06
N ALA A 54 3.89 -7.40 26.57
CA ALA A 54 4.66 -6.47 25.76
C ALA A 54 6.14 -6.84 25.77
N THR A 55 6.73 -6.94 24.59
CA THR A 55 8.18 -7.05 24.39
C THR A 55 8.65 -5.81 23.65
N VAL A 56 9.73 -5.21 24.13
CA VAL A 56 10.35 -4.03 23.51
C VAL A 56 11.73 -4.39 23.05
N ASP A 57 12.08 -3.96 21.85
CA ASP A 57 13.42 -4.06 21.28
C ASP A 57 13.90 -2.68 20.80
N PHE A 58 15.22 -2.49 20.82
CA PHE A 58 15.86 -1.27 20.34
C PHE A 58 16.98 -1.63 19.38
N SER A 59 17.01 -0.95 18.24
CA SER A 59 18.09 -1.06 17.26
C SER A 59 18.99 0.17 17.33
N PRO A 60 20.26 0.06 16.90
CA PRO A 60 20.93 -1.17 16.47
C PRO A 60 21.33 -2.05 17.67
N GLY A 61 21.58 -3.34 17.41
CA GLY A 61 22.08 -4.30 18.41
C GLY A 61 21.01 -5.13 19.12
N GLY A 62 19.74 -4.85 18.88
CA GLY A 62 18.60 -5.67 19.29
C GLY A 62 18.27 -6.80 18.31
N GLU A 63 17.15 -7.48 18.56
CA GLU A 63 16.64 -8.63 17.79
C GLU A 63 15.26 -8.34 17.15
N GLY A 64 14.97 -7.07 16.88
CA GLY A 64 13.67 -6.64 16.34
C GLY A 64 13.27 -7.33 15.03
N ASP A 65 14.21 -7.63 14.15
CA ASP A 65 13.94 -8.39 12.92
C ASP A 65 13.59 -9.85 13.22
N THR A 66 14.31 -10.50 14.16
CA THR A 66 13.98 -11.85 14.64
C THR A 66 12.58 -11.89 15.25
N LEU A 67 12.23 -10.92 16.10
CA LEU A 67 10.89 -10.82 16.69
C LEU A 67 9.79 -10.73 15.62
N ILE A 68 10.00 -9.94 14.56
CA ILE A 68 9.07 -9.86 13.43
C ILE A 68 8.97 -11.19 12.69
N LEU A 69 10.11 -11.81 12.37
CA LEU A 69 10.16 -13.06 11.59
C LEU A 69 9.48 -14.21 12.34
N ASP A 70 9.72 -14.32 13.65
CA ASP A 70 9.10 -15.33 14.51
C ASP A 70 7.60 -15.11 14.63
N ALA A 71 7.15 -13.86 14.76
CA ALA A 71 5.73 -13.54 14.79
C ALA A 71 5.03 -13.93 13.47
N ILE A 72 5.63 -13.65 12.32
CA ILE A 72 5.12 -14.07 11.00
C ILE A 72 5.09 -15.60 10.87
N ALA A 73 6.10 -16.30 11.38
CA ALA A 73 6.15 -17.76 11.38
C ALA A 73 5.06 -18.37 12.28
N ALA A 74 4.76 -17.73 13.40
CA ALA A 74 3.74 -18.15 14.36
C ALA A 74 2.30 -17.87 13.90
N ALA A 75 2.08 -16.91 13.00
CA ALA A 75 0.75 -16.55 12.50
C ALA A 75 -0.02 -17.75 11.92
N ARG A 76 -1.33 -17.80 12.17
CA ARG A 76 -2.23 -18.92 11.83
C ARG A 76 -3.39 -18.54 10.92
N THR A 77 -3.94 -17.35 11.06
CA THR A 77 -5.19 -16.93 10.42
C THR A 77 -5.02 -15.71 9.52
N SER A 78 -4.38 -14.65 10.01
CA SER A 78 -4.30 -13.39 9.27
C SER A 78 -3.08 -12.55 9.64
N ILE A 79 -2.57 -11.79 8.66
CA ILE A 79 -1.58 -10.75 8.86
C ILE A 79 -2.05 -9.51 8.10
N ARG A 80 -2.08 -8.35 8.76
CA ARG A 80 -2.35 -7.05 8.15
C ARG A 80 -1.17 -6.13 8.37
N VAL A 81 -0.57 -5.66 7.29
CA VAL A 81 0.63 -4.82 7.34
C VAL A 81 0.30 -3.40 6.87
N GLN A 82 0.81 -2.39 7.59
CA GLN A 82 1.01 -1.04 7.06
C GLN A 82 2.50 -0.74 7.14
N ALA A 83 3.11 -0.36 6.04
CA ALA A 83 4.54 -0.08 6.00
C ALA A 83 4.82 1.21 5.23
N TYR A 84 5.60 2.09 5.85
CA TYR A 84 6.14 3.26 5.18
C TYR A 84 7.23 2.88 4.18
N SER A 85 8.26 2.18 4.66
CA SER A 85 9.33 1.63 3.83
C SER A 85 9.49 0.16 4.15
N PHE A 86 9.41 -0.68 3.12
CA PHE A 86 9.37 -2.13 3.27
C PHE A 86 10.40 -2.83 2.36
N SER A 87 11.68 -2.56 2.54
CA SER A 87 12.76 -3.12 1.72
C SER A 87 13.40 -4.42 2.25
N ASP A 88 13.08 -4.86 3.48
CA ASP A 88 13.64 -6.11 4.04
C ASP A 88 13.04 -7.35 3.36
N ARG A 89 13.84 -7.95 2.47
CA ARG A 89 13.47 -9.15 1.72
C ARG A 89 13.24 -10.38 2.60
N ARG A 90 13.79 -10.44 3.81
CA ARG A 90 13.56 -11.54 4.75
C ARG A 90 12.11 -11.51 5.23
N ILE A 91 11.64 -10.33 5.65
CA ILE A 91 10.26 -10.10 6.08
C ILE A 91 9.30 -10.33 4.90
N GLN A 92 9.59 -9.78 3.71
CA GLN A 92 8.77 -10.01 2.50
C GLN A 92 8.61 -11.50 2.18
N ARG A 93 9.72 -12.27 2.21
CA ARG A 93 9.68 -13.72 1.99
C ARG A 93 8.90 -14.45 3.07
N ALA A 94 9.08 -14.08 4.35
CA ALA A 94 8.35 -14.69 5.46
C ALA A 94 6.83 -14.51 5.31
N LEU A 95 6.37 -13.34 4.88
CA LEU A 95 4.96 -13.10 4.55
C LEU A 95 4.49 -13.97 3.38
N GLY A 96 5.29 -14.12 2.32
CA GLY A 96 4.97 -15.01 1.21
C GLY A 96 4.84 -16.48 1.65
N VAL A 97 5.73 -16.93 2.54
CA VAL A 97 5.62 -18.26 3.16
C VAL A 97 4.36 -18.36 4.01
N ALA A 98 4.02 -17.35 4.82
CA ALA A 98 2.77 -17.34 5.58
C ALA A 98 1.54 -17.46 4.67
N ARG A 99 1.53 -16.73 3.55
CA ARG A 99 0.48 -16.82 2.55
C ARG A 99 0.35 -18.23 1.96
N MET A 100 1.48 -18.87 1.63
CA MET A 100 1.49 -20.27 1.15
C MET A 100 0.96 -21.26 2.19
N ARG A 101 1.13 -20.99 3.49
CA ARG A 101 0.53 -21.80 4.57
C ARG A 101 -0.98 -21.61 4.71
N GLY A 102 -1.59 -20.71 3.94
CA GLY A 102 -3.02 -20.39 3.99
C GLY A 102 -3.38 -19.22 4.91
N VAL A 103 -2.40 -18.52 5.49
CA VAL A 103 -2.63 -17.30 6.25
C VAL A 103 -3.14 -16.21 5.30
N ASP A 104 -4.14 -15.46 5.72
CA ASP A 104 -4.67 -14.33 4.96
C ASP A 104 -3.81 -13.09 5.17
N VAL A 105 -2.98 -12.74 4.18
CA VAL A 105 -1.99 -11.67 4.27
C VAL A 105 -2.37 -10.53 3.33
N GLU A 106 -2.47 -9.30 3.85
CA GLU A 106 -2.74 -8.09 3.08
C GLU A 106 -1.79 -6.94 3.52
N VAL A 107 -1.34 -6.12 2.57
CA VAL A 107 -0.32 -5.08 2.82
C VAL A 107 -0.76 -3.72 2.28
N ILE A 108 -0.65 -2.66 3.11
CA ILE A 108 -0.76 -1.26 2.68
C ILE A 108 0.63 -0.63 2.70
N LEU A 109 1.01 0.03 1.61
CA LEU A 109 2.30 0.70 1.43
C LEU A 109 2.13 2.20 1.17
N ASP A 110 3.16 2.97 1.49
CA ASP A 110 3.31 4.33 0.95
C ASP A 110 3.56 4.29 -0.57
N LYS A 111 3.18 5.36 -1.27
CA LYS A 111 3.38 5.52 -2.72
C LYS A 111 4.84 5.35 -3.16
N SER A 112 5.81 5.70 -2.31
CA SER A 112 7.24 5.53 -2.62
C SER A 112 7.65 4.07 -2.83
N ASP A 113 6.98 3.10 -2.17
CA ASP A 113 7.26 1.66 -2.34
C ASP A 113 6.59 1.07 -3.62
N ALA A 114 5.78 1.86 -4.33
CA ALA A 114 5.24 1.52 -5.65
C ALA A 114 6.09 2.04 -6.81
N GLU A 115 7.04 2.94 -6.54
CA GLU A 115 7.92 3.55 -7.53
C GLU A 115 9.07 2.61 -7.89
N SER A 116 9.47 2.59 -9.17
CA SER A 116 10.70 1.94 -9.61
C SER A 116 11.84 2.94 -9.59
N TYR A 117 12.92 2.62 -8.89
CA TYR A 117 14.19 3.32 -9.01
C TYR A 117 15.15 2.50 -9.86
N GLU A 118 16.12 3.15 -10.51
CA GLU A 118 17.04 2.56 -11.48
C GLU A 118 17.50 1.14 -11.07
N HIS A 119 17.23 0.18 -11.97
CA HIS A 119 17.56 -1.25 -11.85
C HIS A 119 16.86 -2.04 -10.72
N HIS A 120 15.86 -1.47 -10.03
CA HIS A 120 15.13 -2.16 -8.96
C HIS A 120 13.64 -2.28 -9.27
N ARG A 121 13.12 -3.51 -9.11
CA ARG A 121 11.67 -3.74 -9.13
C ARG A 121 11.03 -3.04 -7.92
N PRO A 122 9.85 -2.39 -8.10
CA PRO A 122 9.11 -1.83 -6.97
C PRO A 122 8.85 -2.87 -5.89
N VAL A 123 8.89 -2.46 -4.63
CA VAL A 123 8.58 -3.33 -3.48
C VAL A 123 7.17 -3.89 -3.61
N ALA A 124 6.20 -3.07 -4.03
CA ALA A 124 4.83 -3.49 -4.30
C ALA A 124 4.77 -4.65 -5.32
N ALA A 125 5.58 -4.62 -6.37
CA ALA A 125 5.64 -5.68 -7.38
C ALA A 125 6.24 -6.97 -6.81
N VAL A 126 7.26 -6.88 -5.95
CA VAL A 126 7.86 -8.05 -5.29
C VAL A 126 6.86 -8.74 -4.38
N ILE A 127 6.13 -7.99 -3.56
CA ILE A 127 5.12 -8.53 -2.63
C ILE A 127 3.93 -9.11 -3.40
N THR A 128 3.46 -8.41 -4.44
CA THR A 128 2.38 -8.89 -5.31
C THR A 128 2.74 -10.20 -6.00
N ALA A 129 4.00 -10.35 -6.46
CA ALA A 129 4.48 -11.58 -7.07
C ALA A 129 4.51 -12.78 -6.10
N ALA A 130 4.50 -12.54 -4.79
CA ALA A 130 4.35 -13.57 -3.76
C ALA A 130 2.88 -13.95 -3.48
N GLY A 131 1.92 -13.45 -4.28
CA GLY A 131 0.50 -13.74 -4.14
C GLY A 131 -0.18 -12.98 -3.00
N ILE A 132 0.45 -11.91 -2.50
CA ILE A 132 -0.06 -11.06 -1.43
C ILE A 132 -0.75 -9.84 -2.07
N PRO A 133 -2.03 -9.60 -1.79
CA PRO A 133 -2.69 -8.36 -2.16
C PRO A 133 -2.01 -7.12 -1.54
N VAL A 134 -1.74 -6.12 -2.37
CA VAL A 134 -1.08 -4.86 -1.99
C VAL A 134 -2.00 -3.67 -2.30
N TRP A 135 -2.05 -2.70 -1.40
CA TRP A 135 -2.69 -1.40 -1.58
C TRP A 135 -1.68 -0.28 -1.43
N ILE A 136 -1.78 0.75 -2.27
CA ILE A 136 -0.94 1.95 -2.22
C ILE A 136 -1.78 3.10 -1.68
N ASP A 137 -1.35 3.64 -0.54
CA ASP A 137 -2.00 4.77 0.11
C ASP A 137 -1.35 6.09 -0.30
N ALA A 138 -1.78 6.60 -1.45
CA ALA A 138 -1.36 7.90 -1.97
C ALA A 138 -2.30 9.05 -1.55
N SER A 139 -3.31 8.78 -0.71
CA SER A 139 -4.31 9.77 -0.28
C SER A 139 -3.74 10.82 0.68
N VAL A 140 -2.55 10.56 1.24
CA VAL A 140 -1.86 11.41 2.20
C VAL A 140 -0.44 11.73 1.73
N ARG A 141 0.16 12.74 2.36
CA ARG A 141 1.54 13.13 2.06
C ARG A 141 2.52 12.00 2.31
N ILE A 142 2.38 11.28 3.42
CA ILE A 142 3.20 10.11 3.78
C ILE A 142 2.31 9.10 4.53
N ALA A 143 2.24 7.85 4.06
CA ALA A 143 1.64 6.75 4.80
C ALA A 143 2.69 6.17 5.78
N HIS A 144 2.88 6.83 6.92
CA HIS A 144 4.09 6.66 7.75
C HIS A 144 4.02 5.51 8.78
N ASN A 145 2.97 4.69 8.76
CA ASN A 145 2.78 3.62 9.73
C ASN A 145 3.81 2.50 9.54
N LYS A 146 4.26 1.93 10.64
CA LYS A 146 4.98 0.65 10.69
C LYS A 146 4.23 -0.25 11.66
N VAL A 147 3.31 -1.01 11.11
CA VAL A 147 2.34 -1.78 11.87
C VAL A 147 2.19 -3.15 11.25
N MET A 148 2.21 -4.19 12.07
CA MET A 148 1.78 -5.53 11.70
C MET A 148 0.78 -6.04 12.73
N ILE A 149 -0.42 -6.39 12.27
CA ILE A 149 -1.47 -6.97 13.10
C ILE A 149 -1.58 -8.43 12.74
N ILE A 150 -1.48 -9.31 13.73
CA ILE A 150 -1.41 -10.76 13.54
C ILE A 150 -2.56 -11.42 14.27
N ASP A 151 -3.30 -12.27 13.55
CA ASP A 151 -4.38 -13.10 14.06
C ASP A 151 -5.49 -12.36 14.84
N GLY A 152 -5.63 -11.04 14.59
CA GLY A 152 -6.58 -10.19 15.30
C GLY A 152 -6.32 -10.06 16.80
N ALA A 153 -5.13 -10.43 17.28
CA ALA A 153 -4.77 -10.47 18.69
C ALA A 153 -3.45 -9.76 18.99
N ASP A 154 -2.49 -9.82 18.08
CA ASP A 154 -1.16 -9.29 18.32
C ASP A 154 -0.86 -8.09 17.42
N VAL A 155 -0.07 -7.14 17.94
CA VAL A 155 0.32 -5.92 17.23
C VAL A 155 1.82 -5.68 17.40
N ILE A 156 2.52 -5.55 16.28
CA ILE A 156 3.89 -5.03 16.22
C ILE A 156 3.82 -3.59 15.70
N THR A 157 4.48 -2.67 16.40
CA THR A 157 4.63 -1.27 15.98
C THR A 157 5.88 -0.62 16.56
N GLY A 158 6.11 0.67 16.30
CA GLY A 158 7.29 1.40 16.76
C GLY A 158 7.77 2.38 15.70
N SER A 159 9.03 2.82 15.83
CA SER A 159 9.70 3.61 14.78
C SER A 159 10.30 2.75 13.67
N TYR A 160 10.51 1.46 13.95
CA TYR A 160 11.14 0.47 13.09
C TYR A 160 10.47 0.34 11.71
N ASN A 161 11.13 0.80 10.64
CA ASN A 161 10.74 0.47 9.27
C ASN A 161 11.11 -0.97 8.94
N PHE A 162 10.36 -1.64 8.06
CA PHE A 162 10.67 -3.02 7.67
C PHE A 162 11.82 -3.05 6.65
N THR A 163 12.99 -2.59 7.07
CA THR A 163 14.20 -2.40 6.26
C THR A 163 15.42 -2.92 7.02
N TYR A 164 16.48 -3.25 6.28
CA TYR A 164 17.76 -3.65 6.89
C TYR A 164 18.35 -2.56 7.79
N ALA A 165 18.29 -1.29 7.33
CA ALA A 165 18.83 -0.17 8.09
C ALA A 165 18.13 0.04 9.43
N ALA A 166 16.82 -0.22 9.52
CA ALA A 166 16.11 -0.16 10.80
C ALA A 166 16.64 -1.19 11.82
N ALA A 167 17.07 -2.37 11.34
CA ALA A 167 17.61 -3.42 12.20
C ALA A 167 19.04 -3.13 12.70
N TYR A 168 19.88 -2.61 11.81
CA TYR A 168 21.34 -2.67 12.03
C TYR A 168 22.04 -1.32 12.03
N ASP A 169 21.42 -0.27 11.49
CA ASP A 169 22.08 1.02 11.27
C ASP A 169 21.44 2.16 12.07
N ASN A 170 20.10 2.17 12.17
CA ASN A 170 19.33 3.24 12.77
C ASN A 170 19.05 3.01 14.26
N ALA A 171 18.96 4.11 15.01
CA ALA A 171 18.36 4.11 16.32
C ALA A 171 16.83 3.96 16.20
N GLU A 172 16.29 2.78 16.50
CA GLU A 172 14.86 2.47 16.37
C GLU A 172 14.31 1.83 17.64
N ASN A 173 13.00 1.92 17.84
CA ASN A 173 12.27 1.09 18.79
C ASN A 173 11.26 0.20 18.04
N LEU A 174 11.07 -1.00 18.57
CA LEU A 174 10.02 -1.93 18.19
C LEU A 174 9.29 -2.41 19.45
N LEU A 175 7.97 -2.41 19.38
CA LEU A 175 7.07 -2.84 20.43
C LEU A 175 6.18 -3.95 19.87
N TYR A 176 6.29 -5.13 20.45
CA TYR A 176 5.44 -6.28 20.14
C TYR A 176 4.50 -6.55 21.31
N ILE A 177 3.21 -6.34 21.08
CA ILE A 177 2.14 -6.54 22.07
C ILE A 177 1.35 -7.77 21.65
N ARG A 178 1.36 -8.80 22.49
CA ARG A 178 0.68 -10.08 22.28
C ARG A 178 -0.55 -10.22 23.17
N ASN A 179 -1.49 -11.06 22.75
CA ASN A 179 -2.73 -11.36 23.49
C ASN A 179 -3.56 -10.10 23.79
N ALA A 180 -3.63 -9.17 22.84
CA ALA A 180 -4.29 -7.88 22.99
C ALA A 180 -5.39 -7.66 21.94
N PRO A 181 -6.46 -8.48 21.89
CA PRO A 181 -7.48 -8.41 20.84
C PRO A 181 -8.18 -7.05 20.75
N THR A 182 -8.41 -6.37 21.87
CA THR A 182 -9.00 -5.01 21.87
C THR A 182 -8.08 -3.99 21.20
N LEU A 183 -6.76 -4.12 21.39
CA LEU A 183 -5.78 -3.27 20.71
C LEU A 183 -5.71 -3.60 19.22
N ALA A 184 -5.61 -4.88 18.88
CA ALA A 184 -5.57 -5.35 17.50
C ALA A 184 -6.81 -4.91 16.72
N GLN A 185 -8.01 -4.95 17.33
CA GLN A 185 -9.24 -4.43 16.73
C GLN A 185 -9.18 -2.93 16.42
N ALA A 186 -8.62 -2.12 17.32
CA ALA A 186 -8.44 -0.68 17.07
C ALA A 186 -7.46 -0.42 15.91
N TYR A 187 -6.36 -1.16 15.85
CA TYR A 187 -5.43 -1.08 14.72
C TYR A 187 -6.05 -1.61 13.42
N LEU A 188 -6.87 -2.66 13.47
CA LEU A 188 -7.60 -3.19 12.31
C LEU A 188 -8.63 -2.18 11.79
N ALA A 189 -9.33 -1.46 12.69
CA ALA A 189 -10.23 -0.40 12.28
C ALA A 189 -9.49 0.71 11.52
N ASN A 190 -8.30 1.10 11.99
CA ASN A 190 -7.44 2.03 11.25
C ASN A 190 -6.97 1.43 9.92
N TRP A 191 -6.51 0.17 9.90
CA TRP A 191 -6.05 -0.50 8.69
C TRP A 191 -7.15 -0.54 7.61
N ASN A 192 -8.37 -0.93 7.99
CA ASN A 192 -9.54 -0.95 7.10
C ASN A 192 -9.88 0.45 6.58
N TRP A 193 -9.82 1.46 7.45
CA TRP A 193 -10.04 2.86 7.06
C TRP A 193 -8.98 3.33 6.06
N ARG A 194 -7.69 3.09 6.32
CA ARG A 194 -6.61 3.42 5.37
C ARG A 194 -6.75 2.68 4.04
N ARG A 195 -7.12 1.39 4.08
CA ARG A 195 -7.39 0.62 2.85
C ARG A 195 -8.52 1.22 2.02
N SER A 196 -9.57 1.77 2.65
CA SER A 196 -10.67 2.43 1.93
C SER A 196 -10.24 3.71 1.18
N CYS A 197 -9.13 4.32 1.62
CA CYS A 197 -8.47 5.45 1.00
C CYS A 197 -7.44 5.05 -0.07
N ALA A 198 -7.02 3.78 -0.08
CA ALA A 198 -5.89 3.30 -0.85
C ALA A 198 -6.35 2.62 -2.15
N GLN A 199 -5.45 2.55 -3.12
CA GLN A 199 -5.71 1.90 -4.41
C GLN A 199 -5.04 0.54 -4.45
N ALA A 200 -5.74 -0.49 -4.92
CA ALA A 200 -5.13 -1.80 -5.11
C ALA A 200 -3.99 -1.69 -6.14
N TYR A 201 -2.81 -2.18 -5.80
CA TYR A 201 -1.69 -2.25 -6.72
C TYR A 201 -1.95 -3.34 -7.76
N ARG A 202 -2.14 -2.91 -9.01
CA ARG A 202 -2.22 -3.79 -10.17
C ARG A 202 -0.90 -3.57 -10.90
N GLY A 203 0.07 -4.47 -10.71
CA GLY A 203 1.37 -4.33 -11.37
C GLY A 203 1.22 -4.05 -12.86
N ASN A 204 2.15 -3.27 -13.41
CA ASN A 204 2.23 -3.04 -14.85
C ASN A 204 2.75 -4.28 -15.57
#